data_AF-A0A9J6E2Z1-F1
#
_entry.id   AF-A0A9J6E2Z1-F1
#
_cell.length_a   1.000
_cell.length_b   1.000
_cell.length_c   1.000
_cell.angle_alpha   90.00
_cell.angle_beta   90.00
_cell.angle_gamma   90.00
#
_symmetry.space_group_name_H-M   'P 1'
#
loop_
_entity.id
_entity.type
_entity.pdbx_description
1 polymer ?
#
loop_
_entity_poly.entity_id
_entity_poly.type
_entity_poly.pdbx_seq_one_letter_code
_entity_poly.pdbx_strand_id
1 'polypeptide(L)'
;MSEVAGLAPASDRIIKFDPKTGKTTVLMKNLHLPNGVQVSHDKISLLVCELSMHRILRCNKERTRIVLSGLDTVLLNLWCECKRGGYWVAFATGRSSNDTGIIDYFVPLPFIRKATIRFVYLVGTALKTASRVYPLGFMKDWASQFENGWVLYETLPQYGLVVELAADGRIIRSFHSPKHKIHMLSEVLEHDGYLYLGSYRNPFLGRIKL
;
A
#
# COMPACT_ATOMS: atom_id res chain seq x y z
N MET A 1 -0.45 23.25 -12.87
CA MET A 1 0.94 22.91 -12.48
C MET A 1 0.91 22.14 -11.17
N SER A 2 0.68 20.82 -11.21
CA SER A 2 0.85 19.96 -10.03
C SER A 2 1.38 18.61 -10.50
N GLU A 3 2.62 18.62 -10.96
CA GLU A 3 3.40 17.40 -11.12
C GLU A 3 3.78 16.96 -9.70
N VAL A 4 2.85 16.26 -9.02
CA VAL A 4 3.21 15.48 -7.84
C VAL A 4 4.01 14.31 -8.40
N ALA A 5 5.32 14.52 -8.51
CA ALA A 5 6.25 13.50 -8.96
C ALA A 5 6.03 12.25 -8.11
N GLY A 6 5.59 11.16 -8.77
CA GLY A 6 5.57 9.84 -8.15
C GLY A 6 6.93 9.55 -7.52
N LEU A 7 6.93 8.88 -6.37
CA LEU A 7 8.15 8.53 -5.62
C LEU A 7 9.19 7.76 -6.48
N ALA A 8 8.76 7.15 -7.57
CA ALA A 8 9.58 6.46 -8.56
C ALA A 8 9.09 6.77 -10.00
N PRO A 9 9.97 6.72 -11.02
CA PRO A 9 9.56 6.86 -12.42
C PRO A 9 8.60 5.74 -12.84
N ALA A 10 7.63 6.05 -13.69
CA ALA A 10 6.61 5.12 -14.17
C ALA A 10 7.21 4.02 -15.06
N SER A 11 7.61 2.89 -14.48
CA SER A 11 8.22 1.77 -15.21
C SER A 11 7.53 0.42 -14.95
N ASP A 12 6.60 0.38 -14.00
CA ASP A 12 5.94 -0.86 -13.60
C ASP A 12 4.86 -1.31 -14.58
N ARG A 13 4.51 -2.59 -14.50
CA ARG A 13 3.67 -3.29 -15.46
C ARG A 13 2.68 -4.24 -14.79
N ILE A 14 1.51 -4.40 -15.40
CA ILE A 14 0.61 -5.53 -15.11
C ILE A 14 0.78 -6.58 -16.19
N ILE A 15 0.89 -7.83 -15.75
CA ILE A 15 1.21 -8.96 -16.60
C ILE A 15 0.13 -10.03 -16.42
N LYS A 16 -0.31 -10.61 -17.53
CA LYS A 16 -1.16 -11.80 -17.56
C LYS A 16 -0.30 -13.00 -17.96
N PHE A 17 -0.38 -14.05 -17.17
CA PHE A 17 0.20 -15.36 -17.49
C PHE A 17 -0.92 -16.34 -17.84
N ASP A 18 -0.77 -17.05 -18.96
CA ASP A 18 -1.65 -18.16 -19.32
C ASP A 18 -0.94 -19.49 -19.02
N PRO A 19 -1.40 -20.25 -18.00
CA PRO A 19 -0.74 -21.49 -17.60
C PRO A 19 -0.88 -22.61 -18.63
N LYS A 20 -1.86 -22.56 -19.54
CA LYS A 20 -2.04 -23.60 -20.58
C LYS A 20 -1.04 -23.43 -21.71
N THR A 21 -0.79 -22.19 -22.11
CA THR A 21 0.11 -21.87 -23.24
C THR A 21 1.52 -21.48 -22.80
N GLY A 22 1.73 -21.24 -21.50
CA GLY A 22 2.98 -20.70 -20.96
C GLY A 22 3.26 -19.25 -21.40
N LYS A 23 2.29 -18.57 -22.03
CA LYS A 23 2.48 -17.25 -22.61
C LYS A 23 2.26 -16.14 -21.58
N THR A 24 3.22 -15.24 -21.52
CA THR A 24 3.16 -14.03 -20.70
C THR A 24 2.85 -12.81 -21.57
N THR A 25 1.81 -12.06 -21.23
CA THR A 25 1.38 -10.87 -21.97
C THR A 25 1.35 -9.66 -21.05
N VAL A 26 1.94 -8.55 -21.47
CA VAL A 26 1.88 -7.29 -20.72
C VAL A 26 0.54 -6.60 -21.01
N LEU A 27 -0.28 -6.41 -19.98
CA LEU A 27 -1.60 -5.74 -20.09
C LEU A 27 -1.49 -4.23 -19.94
N MET A 28 -0.60 -3.75 -19.06
CA MET A 28 -0.40 -2.32 -18.79
C MET A 28 1.09 -2.04 -18.57
N LYS A 29 1.52 -0.83 -18.94
CA LYS A 29 2.89 -0.31 -18.76
C LYS A 29 2.84 1.09 -18.16
N ASN A 30 3.99 1.54 -17.65
CA ASN A 30 4.19 2.89 -17.11
C ASN A 30 3.23 3.18 -15.95
N LEU A 31 3.06 2.20 -15.07
CA LEU A 31 2.36 2.36 -13.80
C LEU A 31 3.36 2.76 -12.72
N HIS A 32 2.88 3.40 -11.66
CA HIS A 32 3.68 3.76 -10.51
C HIS A 32 3.31 2.92 -9.28
N LEU A 33 4.12 1.89 -9.00
CA LEU A 33 3.91 0.96 -7.89
C LEU A 33 2.49 0.36 -7.88
N PRO A 34 2.09 -0.38 -8.94
CA PRO A 34 0.82 -1.08 -8.97
C PRO A 34 0.84 -2.22 -7.96
N ASN A 35 0.21 -2.00 -6.82
CA ASN A 35 0.35 -2.88 -5.65
C ASN A 35 -0.80 -3.91 -5.59
N GLY A 36 -2.01 -3.51 -6.01
CA GLY A 36 -3.20 -4.36 -6.01
C GLY A 36 -3.82 -4.55 -7.38
N VAL A 37 -4.24 -5.78 -7.69
CA VAL A 37 -4.95 -6.13 -8.92
C VAL A 37 -6.14 -7.05 -8.59
N GLN A 38 -7.30 -6.75 -9.16
CA GLN A 38 -8.51 -7.55 -9.01
C GLN A 38 -9.26 -7.61 -10.36
N VAL A 39 -9.93 -8.72 -10.62
CA VAL A 39 -10.85 -8.84 -11.76
C VAL A 39 -12.22 -8.35 -11.33
N SER A 40 -12.90 -7.57 -12.17
CA SER A 40 -14.25 -7.11 -11.86
C SER A 40 -15.27 -8.26 -11.86
N HIS A 41 -16.40 -8.06 -11.18
CA HIS A 41 -17.50 -9.04 -11.10
C HIS A 41 -17.98 -9.54 -12.47
N ASP A 42 -18.04 -8.64 -13.44
CA ASP A 42 -18.41 -8.95 -14.83
C ASP A 42 -17.32 -9.72 -15.60
N LYS A 43 -16.12 -9.86 -15.03
CA LYS A 43 -14.91 -10.45 -15.64
C LYS A 43 -14.46 -9.78 -16.95
N ILE A 44 -14.95 -8.58 -17.21
CA ILE A 44 -14.64 -7.80 -18.42
C ILE A 44 -13.50 -6.81 -18.14
N SER A 45 -13.44 -6.26 -16.92
CA SER A 45 -12.44 -5.28 -16.55
C SER A 45 -11.42 -5.84 -15.55
N LEU A 46 -10.21 -5.31 -15.62
CA LEU A 46 -9.21 -5.39 -14.59
C LEU A 46 -9.17 -4.08 -13.82
N LEU A 47 -8.79 -4.18 -12.58
CA LEU A 47 -9.07 -3.19 -11.58
C LEU A 47 -7.77 -3.11 -10.77
N VAL A 48 -7.07 -1.96 -10.85
CA VAL A 48 -5.65 -1.81 -10.48
C VAL A 48 -5.47 -0.64 -9.51
N CYS A 49 -4.80 -0.88 -8.40
CA CYS A 49 -4.47 0.13 -7.40
C CYS A 49 -3.05 0.65 -7.63
N GLU A 50 -2.95 1.94 -7.98
CA GLU A 50 -1.67 2.62 -8.22
C GLU A 50 -1.28 3.42 -6.98
N LEU A 51 -0.37 2.87 -6.18
CA LEU A 51 -0.05 3.36 -4.84
C LEU A 51 0.43 4.81 -4.86
N SER A 52 1.45 5.14 -5.68
CA SER A 52 2.05 6.47 -5.60
C SER A 52 1.17 7.57 -6.20
N MET A 53 0.17 7.19 -6.99
CA MET A 53 -0.78 8.12 -7.62
C MET A 53 -2.09 8.22 -6.82
N HIS A 54 -2.21 7.50 -5.69
CA HIS A 54 -3.39 7.51 -4.81
C HIS A 54 -4.71 7.29 -5.57
N ARG A 55 -4.70 6.36 -6.54
CA ARG A 55 -5.85 6.14 -7.42
C ARG A 55 -6.08 4.67 -7.74
N ILE A 56 -7.33 4.39 -8.11
CA ILE A 56 -7.79 3.12 -8.62
C ILE A 56 -8.15 3.28 -10.09
N LEU A 57 -7.57 2.44 -10.92
CA LEU A 57 -7.80 2.34 -12.36
C LEU A 57 -8.72 1.15 -12.65
N ARG A 58 -9.65 1.34 -13.59
CA ARG A 58 -10.39 0.25 -14.24
C ARG A 58 -10.00 0.19 -15.70
N CYS A 59 -9.42 -0.92 -16.10
CA CYS A 59 -8.91 -1.19 -17.42
C CYS A 59 -9.75 -2.29 -18.07
N ASN A 60 -10.32 -2.02 -19.24
CA ASN A 60 -10.80 -3.03 -20.16
C ASN A 60 -9.80 -3.14 -21.33
N LYS A 61 -9.92 -4.16 -22.18
CA LYS A 61 -9.05 -4.39 -23.34
C LYS A 61 -8.76 -3.13 -24.18
N GLU A 62 -9.70 -2.20 -24.24
CA GLU A 62 -9.62 -1.01 -25.10
C GLU A 62 -9.49 0.33 -24.36
N ARG A 63 -9.83 0.39 -23.06
CA ARG A 63 -9.92 1.67 -22.32
C ARG A 63 -9.51 1.52 -20.87
N THR A 64 -8.71 2.47 -20.40
CA THR A 64 -8.42 2.67 -18.97
C THR A 64 -9.15 3.92 -18.48
N ARG A 65 -9.91 3.80 -17.39
CA ARG A 65 -10.55 4.94 -16.71
C ARG A 65 -10.18 4.95 -15.24
N ILE A 66 -10.13 6.14 -14.65
CA ILE A 66 -9.97 6.31 -13.21
C ILE A 66 -11.34 6.08 -12.56
N VAL A 67 -11.40 5.20 -11.55
CA VAL A 67 -12.63 4.93 -10.78
C VAL A 67 -12.65 5.69 -9.47
N LEU A 68 -11.49 5.83 -8.84
CA LEU A 68 -11.33 6.55 -7.59
C LEU A 68 -9.98 7.24 -7.58
N SER A 69 -9.93 8.50 -7.13
CA SER A 69 -8.71 9.30 -7.04
C SER A 69 -8.80 10.28 -5.89
N GLY A 70 -7.65 10.76 -5.42
CA GLY A 70 -7.61 11.78 -4.37
C GLY A 70 -7.94 11.22 -2.99
N LEU A 71 -7.64 9.94 -2.76
CA LEU A 71 -7.68 9.40 -1.41
C LEU A 71 -6.48 9.95 -0.66
N ASP A 72 -6.72 10.74 0.38
CA ASP A 72 -5.69 11.38 1.23
C ASP A 72 -4.85 10.37 2.03
N THR A 73 -5.13 9.08 1.86
CA THR A 73 -4.47 7.95 2.48
C THR A 73 -3.48 7.29 1.53
N VAL A 74 -2.34 6.82 2.06
CA VAL A 74 -1.39 6.00 1.31
C VAL A 74 -2.02 4.63 1.10
N LEU A 75 -2.44 4.37 -0.15
CA LEU A 75 -3.07 3.13 -0.58
C LEU A 75 -2.05 1.98 -0.61
N LEU A 76 -1.98 1.16 0.44
CA LEU A 76 -1.35 -0.15 0.31
C LEU A 76 -2.43 -1.24 0.34
N ASN A 77 -2.58 -1.84 -0.83
CA ASN A 77 -2.98 -3.22 -1.10
C ASN A 77 -4.42 -3.72 -0.98
N LEU A 78 -4.81 -4.26 -2.15
CA LEU A 78 -5.54 -5.50 -2.44
C LEU A 78 -6.99 -5.60 -2.00
N TRP A 79 -7.77 -6.16 -2.92
CA TRP A 79 -9.21 -6.14 -2.89
C TRP A 79 -9.73 -7.54 -2.62
N CYS A 80 -10.87 -7.60 -1.96
CA CYS A 80 -11.71 -8.78 -2.04
C CYS A 80 -13.04 -8.40 -2.67
N GLU A 81 -13.52 -9.30 -3.52
CA GLU A 81 -14.90 -9.29 -3.98
C GLU A 81 -15.82 -9.31 -2.76
N CYS A 82 -16.59 -8.23 -2.57
CA CYS A 82 -17.70 -8.24 -1.63
C CYS A 82 -18.79 -9.09 -2.26
N LYS A 83 -19.28 -10.11 -1.55
CA LYS A 83 -20.32 -11.03 -2.06
C LYS A 83 -21.62 -10.32 -2.42
N ARG A 84 -21.78 -9.06 -2.03
CA ARG A 84 -22.93 -8.18 -2.29
C ARG A 84 -22.77 -7.31 -3.55
N GLY A 85 -21.74 -7.53 -4.37
CA GLY A 85 -21.53 -6.83 -5.65
C GLY A 85 -20.65 -5.59 -5.58
N GLY A 86 -19.86 -5.45 -4.51
CA GLY A 86 -18.89 -4.36 -4.30
C GLY A 86 -17.44 -4.86 -4.20
N TYR A 87 -16.54 -4.01 -3.73
CA TYR A 87 -15.14 -4.34 -3.45
C TYR A 87 -14.74 -3.83 -2.08
N TRP A 88 -14.03 -4.66 -1.32
CA TRP A 88 -13.33 -4.20 -0.12
C TRP A 88 -11.97 -3.65 -0.51
N VAL A 89 -11.61 -2.50 0.06
CA VAL A 89 -10.30 -1.88 -0.12
C VAL A 89 -9.68 -1.66 1.25
N ALA A 90 -8.55 -2.33 1.49
CA ALA A 90 -7.72 -2.08 2.65
C ALA A 90 -6.72 -0.95 2.36
N PHE A 91 -6.40 -0.21 3.42
CA PHE A 91 -5.42 0.86 3.39
C PHE A 91 -4.36 0.57 4.44
N ALA A 92 -3.08 0.68 4.08
CA ALA A 92 -2.01 0.56 5.07
C ALA A 92 -2.16 1.57 6.19
N THR A 93 -2.41 2.82 5.85
CA THR A 93 -2.56 3.86 6.86
C THR A 93 -3.70 4.78 6.46
N GLY A 94 -4.58 5.03 7.42
CA GLY A 94 -5.53 6.13 7.35
C GLY A 94 -4.87 7.42 7.82
N ARG A 95 -5.23 8.53 7.19
CA ARG A 95 -4.99 9.86 7.73
C ARG A 95 -6.30 10.39 8.28
N SER A 96 -6.27 10.92 9.49
CA SER A 96 -7.36 11.74 10.02
C SER A 96 -7.02 13.20 9.76
N SER A 97 -8.02 14.01 9.42
CA SER A 97 -7.86 15.46 9.24
C SER A 97 -7.26 16.17 10.45
N ASN A 98 -7.36 15.55 11.64
CA ASN A 98 -6.97 16.13 12.91
C ASN A 98 -5.64 15.58 13.46
N ASP A 99 -5.00 14.64 12.76
CA ASP A 99 -3.83 13.91 13.25
C ASP A 99 -2.65 14.13 12.30
N THR A 100 -2.14 15.36 12.28
CA THR A 100 -0.92 15.73 11.54
C THR A 100 0.28 15.25 12.33
N GLY A 101 0.90 14.17 11.86
CA GLY A 101 2.11 13.64 12.45
C GLY A 101 3.29 14.58 12.23
N ILE A 102 4.32 14.47 13.07
CA ILE A 102 5.58 15.20 12.91
C ILE A 102 6.16 15.04 11.49
N ILE A 103 5.97 13.86 10.89
CA ILE A 103 6.42 13.55 9.53
C ILE A 103 5.74 14.41 8.45
N ASP A 104 4.48 14.81 8.65
CA ASP A 104 3.72 15.57 7.65
C ASP A 104 4.30 16.98 7.43
N TYR A 105 4.97 17.53 8.45
CA TYR A 105 5.71 18.79 8.34
C TYR A 105 7.03 18.64 7.56
N PHE A 106 7.65 17.46 7.61
CA PHE A 106 8.95 17.22 6.96
C PHE A 106 8.83 16.73 5.51
N VAL A 107 7.76 16.02 5.17
CA VAL A 107 7.48 15.51 3.82
C VAL A 107 7.53 16.59 2.72
N PRO A 108 6.94 17.80 2.88
CA PRO A 108 6.97 18.82 1.83
C PRO A 108 8.35 19.46 1.62
N LEU A 109 9.32 19.22 2.51
CA LEU A 109 10.65 19.82 2.44
C LEU A 109 11.64 18.84 1.77
N PRO A 110 11.91 18.98 0.45
CA PRO A 110 12.64 17.98 -0.31
C PRO A 110 14.09 17.78 0.16
N PHE A 111 14.71 18.84 0.71
CA PHE A 111 16.05 18.77 1.28
C PHE A 111 16.06 17.94 2.56
N ILE A 112 15.14 18.21 3.50
CA ILE A 112 15.06 17.48 4.78
C ILE A 112 14.76 16.01 4.51
N ARG A 113 13.77 15.71 3.65
CA ARG A 113 13.45 14.33 3.28
C ARG A 113 14.68 13.57 2.76
N LYS A 114 15.46 14.17 1.85
CA LYS A 114 16.69 13.55 1.33
C LYS A 114 17.76 13.40 2.42
N ALA A 115 17.91 14.40 3.29
CA ALA A 115 18.86 14.36 4.40
C ALA A 115 18.51 13.24 5.39
N THR A 116 17.24 13.12 5.79
CA THR A 116 16.74 12.06 6.69
C THR A 116 16.98 10.67 6.11
N ILE A 117 16.62 10.42 4.84
CA ILE A 117 16.83 9.12 4.20
C ILE A 117 18.32 8.77 4.14
N ARG A 118 19.17 9.73 3.74
CA ARG A 118 20.63 9.52 3.67
C ARG A 118 21.24 9.29 5.04
N PHE A 119 20.76 9.98 6.07
CA PHE A 119 21.20 9.80 7.44
C PHE A 119 20.84 8.40 7.96
N VAL A 120 19.59 7.97 7.79
CA VAL A 120 19.12 6.62 8.15
C VAL A 120 19.95 5.55 7.44
N TYR A 121 20.20 5.73 6.13
CA TYR A 121 21.03 4.82 5.35
C TYR A 121 22.50 4.79 5.81
N LEU A 122 23.07 5.96 6.14
CA LEU A 122 24.42 6.08 6.67
C LEU A 122 24.56 5.33 7.99
N VAL A 123 23.61 5.50 8.91
CA VAL A 123 23.57 4.78 10.19
C VAL A 123 23.48 3.27 9.96
N GLY A 124 22.60 2.81 9.07
CA GLY A 124 22.49 1.39 8.72
C GLY A 124 23.80 0.82 8.15
N THR A 125 24.46 1.55 7.26
CA THR A 125 25.75 1.15 6.65
C THR A 125 26.86 1.11 7.69
N ALA A 126 26.91 2.07 8.61
CA ALA A 126 27.87 2.10 9.69
C ALA A 126 27.69 0.91 10.65
N LEU A 127 26.45 0.63 11.08
CA LEU A 127 26.12 -0.53 11.91
C LEU A 127 26.45 -1.84 11.20
N LYS A 128 26.14 -1.96 9.91
CA LYS A 128 26.48 -3.12 9.09
C LYS A 128 27.99 -3.34 9.03
N THR A 129 28.76 -2.27 8.89
CA THR A 129 30.22 -2.34 8.85
C THR A 129 30.80 -2.72 10.21
N ALA A 130 30.31 -2.11 11.30
CA ALA A 130 30.69 -2.46 12.66
C ALA A 130 30.37 -3.94 12.99
N SER A 131 29.23 -4.46 12.50
CA SER A 131 28.83 -5.85 12.70
C SER A 131 29.75 -6.88 12.04
N ARG A 132 30.58 -6.45 11.06
CA ARG A 132 31.62 -7.31 10.46
C ARG A 132 32.80 -7.54 11.38
N VAL A 133 33.12 -6.54 12.23
CA VAL A 133 34.22 -6.61 13.18
C VAL A 133 33.77 -7.29 14.48
N TYR A 134 32.57 -6.95 14.96
CA TYR A 134 31.96 -7.55 16.14
C TYR A 134 30.58 -8.11 15.79
N PRO A 135 30.44 -9.42 15.55
CA PRO A 135 29.17 -10.01 15.12
C PRO A 135 28.20 -10.21 16.30
N LEU A 136 27.72 -9.12 16.89
CA LEU A 136 26.58 -9.15 17.82
C LEU A 136 25.29 -9.29 17.00
N GLY A 137 24.43 -10.27 17.35
CA GLY A 137 23.20 -10.56 16.62
C GLY A 137 22.28 -9.34 16.46
N PHE A 138 22.06 -8.58 17.54
CA PHE A 138 21.20 -7.40 17.51
C PHE A 138 21.71 -6.31 16.55
N MET A 139 23.03 -6.16 16.36
CA MET A 139 23.56 -5.13 15.47
C MET A 139 23.25 -5.41 14.01
N LYS A 140 23.20 -6.69 13.61
CA LYS A 140 22.80 -7.09 12.26
C LYS A 140 21.31 -6.79 12.01
N ASP A 141 20.47 -7.08 13.00
CA ASP A 141 19.04 -6.79 12.92
C ASP A 141 18.80 -5.29 12.80
N TRP A 142 19.39 -4.49 13.70
CA TRP A 142 19.28 -3.03 13.65
C TRP A 142 19.87 -2.44 12.37
N ALA A 143 21.02 -2.94 11.89
CA ALA A 143 21.59 -2.50 10.61
C ALA A 143 20.61 -2.72 9.45
N SER A 144 19.93 -3.88 9.42
CA SER A 144 18.90 -4.19 8.42
C SER A 144 17.68 -3.28 8.53
N GLN A 145 17.23 -2.99 9.76
CA GLN A 145 16.10 -2.09 10.02
C GLN A 145 16.38 -0.65 9.53
N PHE A 146 17.61 -0.16 9.73
CA PHE A 146 18.04 1.15 9.24
C PHE A 146 18.26 1.16 7.71
N GLU A 147 18.97 0.17 7.16
CA GLU A 147 19.32 0.11 5.73
C GLU A 147 18.08 0.07 4.83
N ASN A 148 17.06 -0.70 5.24
CA ASN A 148 15.79 -0.82 4.51
C ASN A 148 14.76 0.27 4.91
N GLY A 149 15.11 1.17 5.83
CA GLY A 149 14.24 2.26 6.27
C GLY A 149 13.04 1.82 7.11
N TRP A 150 13.00 0.57 7.62
CA TRP A 150 11.94 0.08 8.50
C TRP A 150 11.78 0.93 9.76
N VAL A 151 12.87 1.52 10.25
CA VAL A 151 12.83 2.45 11.39
C VAL A 151 11.89 3.66 11.15
N LEU A 152 11.70 4.05 9.89
CA LEU A 152 10.79 5.16 9.54
C LEU A 152 9.32 4.73 9.59
N TYR A 153 9.01 3.45 9.45
CA TYR A 153 7.62 2.97 9.52
C TYR A 153 7.02 3.13 10.92
N GLU A 154 7.84 3.11 11.97
CA GLU A 154 7.38 3.38 13.35
C GLU A 154 6.85 4.81 13.52
N THR A 155 7.24 5.72 12.63
CA THR A 155 6.79 7.12 12.64
C THR A 155 5.50 7.35 11.86
N LEU A 156 5.03 6.34 11.11
CA LEU A 156 3.78 6.44 10.36
C LEU A 156 2.57 6.29 11.30
N PRO A 157 1.47 7.02 11.04
CA PRO A 157 0.24 6.86 11.80
C PRO A 157 -0.24 5.41 11.77
N GLN A 158 -0.41 4.82 12.96
CA GLN A 158 -0.88 3.45 13.13
C GLN A 158 -2.41 3.41 13.08
N TYR A 159 -2.96 3.74 11.92
CA TYR A 159 -4.37 3.83 11.65
C TYR A 159 -4.80 2.72 10.69
N GLY A 160 -5.70 1.84 11.13
CA GLY A 160 -6.32 0.84 10.25
C GLY A 160 -7.55 1.41 9.55
N LEU A 161 -7.63 1.26 8.24
CA LEU A 161 -8.78 1.69 7.45
C LEU A 161 -9.14 0.65 6.41
N VAL A 162 -10.42 0.31 6.35
CA VAL A 162 -11.00 -0.55 5.31
C VAL A 162 -12.28 0.11 4.80
N VAL A 163 -12.47 0.11 3.50
CA VAL A 163 -13.62 0.76 2.86
C VAL A 163 -14.34 -0.24 1.97
N GLU A 164 -15.67 -0.26 2.05
CA GLU A 164 -16.52 -0.93 1.08
C GLU A 164 -16.84 0.04 -0.06
N LEU A 165 -16.50 -0.36 -1.27
CA LEU A 165 -16.83 0.35 -2.49
C LEU A 165 -17.92 -0.37 -3.26
N ALA A 166 -18.86 0.37 -3.82
CA ALA A 166 -19.75 -0.11 -4.86
C ALA A 166 -18.97 -0.35 -6.16
N ALA A 167 -19.57 -1.10 -7.09
CA ALA A 167 -18.95 -1.42 -8.39
C ALA A 167 -18.63 -0.20 -9.27
N ASP A 168 -19.26 0.95 -8.99
CA ASP A 168 -19.05 2.24 -9.65
C ASP A 168 -17.98 3.11 -8.97
N GLY A 169 -17.43 2.66 -7.83
CA GLY A 169 -16.42 3.40 -7.06
C GLY A 169 -16.98 4.25 -5.92
N ARG A 170 -18.30 4.31 -5.72
CA ARG A 170 -18.88 5.01 -4.56
C ARG A 170 -18.55 4.30 -3.27
N ILE A 171 -18.21 5.07 -2.23
CA ILE A 171 -18.01 4.54 -0.89
C ILE A 171 -19.38 4.18 -0.29
N ILE A 172 -19.55 2.91 0.10
CA ILE A 172 -20.76 2.40 0.77
C ILE A 172 -20.62 2.60 2.29
N ARG A 173 -19.51 2.14 2.85
CA ARG A 173 -19.19 2.27 4.29
C ARG A 173 -17.69 2.12 4.52
N SER A 174 -17.25 2.46 5.72
CA SER A 174 -15.85 2.35 6.14
C SER A 174 -15.73 1.84 7.58
N PHE A 175 -14.69 1.04 7.81
CA PHE A 175 -14.27 0.58 9.13
C PHE A 175 -12.95 1.22 9.51
N HIS A 176 -12.92 1.82 10.69
CA HIS A 176 -11.80 2.60 11.17
C HIS A 176 -11.26 2.01 12.47
N SER A 177 -9.93 1.93 12.56
CA SER A 177 -9.18 1.60 13.76
C SER A 177 -8.19 2.74 14.03
N PRO A 178 -8.65 3.86 14.63
CA PRO A 178 -7.82 5.04 14.84
C PRO A 178 -6.74 4.87 15.90
N LYS A 179 -6.85 3.86 16.79
CA LYS A 179 -5.89 3.61 17.88
C LYS A 179 -5.36 2.18 17.80
N HIS A 180 -4.18 1.98 17.20
CA HIS A 180 -3.21 0.87 17.33
C HIS A 180 -3.70 -0.60 17.30
N LYS A 181 -5.01 -0.88 17.33
CA LYS A 181 -5.57 -2.24 17.38
C LYS A 181 -5.28 -3.01 16.12
N ILE A 182 -5.26 -2.33 14.99
CA ILE A 182 -4.83 -2.86 13.70
C ILE A 182 -4.45 -1.68 12.81
N HIS A 183 -3.37 -1.84 12.04
CA HIS A 183 -2.80 -0.83 11.16
C HIS A 183 -1.95 -1.51 10.08
N MET A 184 -1.42 -0.76 9.11
CA MET A 184 -0.58 -1.29 8.03
C MET A 184 -1.22 -2.50 7.35
N LEU A 185 -2.52 -2.36 7.04
CA LEU A 185 -3.26 -3.40 6.34
C LEU A 185 -2.68 -3.57 4.94
N SER A 186 -2.52 -4.82 4.54
CA SER A 186 -2.03 -5.19 3.22
C SER A 186 -2.96 -6.13 2.49
N GLU A 187 -4.01 -6.62 3.14
CA GLU A 187 -4.97 -7.52 2.53
C GLU A 187 -6.29 -7.47 3.29
N VAL A 188 -7.38 -7.64 2.56
CA VAL A 188 -8.71 -7.85 3.12
C VAL A 188 -9.37 -9.00 2.38
N LEU A 189 -10.05 -9.88 3.10
CA LEU A 189 -10.77 -11.03 2.55
C LEU A 189 -12.12 -11.19 3.23
N GLU A 190 -13.20 -11.15 2.46
CA GLU A 190 -14.53 -11.51 2.94
C GLU A 190 -14.75 -13.02 2.84
N HIS A 191 -14.98 -13.69 3.96
CA HIS A 191 -15.24 -15.11 4.02
C HIS A 191 -16.14 -15.48 5.21
N ASP A 192 -17.16 -16.31 4.96
CA ASP A 192 -18.10 -16.83 5.98
C ASP A 192 -18.72 -15.80 6.93
N GLY A 193 -19.12 -14.64 6.38
CA GLY A 193 -19.71 -13.55 7.17
C GLY A 193 -18.69 -12.78 8.03
N TYR A 194 -17.40 -13.00 7.80
CA TYR A 194 -16.31 -12.25 8.40
C TYR A 194 -15.48 -11.54 7.34
N LEU A 195 -14.92 -10.41 7.74
CA LEU A 195 -13.91 -9.68 6.99
C LEU A 195 -12.56 -9.88 7.68
N TYR A 196 -11.68 -10.65 7.06
CA TYR A 196 -10.33 -10.91 7.53
C TYR A 196 -9.39 -9.80 7.06
N LEU A 197 -8.52 -9.33 7.96
CA LEU A 197 -7.65 -8.18 7.79
C LEU A 197 -6.19 -8.61 7.98
N GLY A 198 -5.46 -8.69 6.87
CA GLY A 198 -4.05 -9.04 6.84
C GLY A 198 -3.16 -7.81 6.99
N SER A 199 -2.05 -7.96 7.71
CA SER A 199 -1.01 -6.94 7.83
C SER A 199 0.35 -7.61 7.91
N TYR A 200 1.33 -7.05 7.24
CA TYR A 200 2.73 -7.47 7.33
C TYR A 200 3.45 -6.92 8.58
N ARG A 201 2.76 -6.15 9.42
CA ARG A 201 3.31 -5.51 10.63
C ARG A 201 2.68 -6.02 11.91
N ASN A 202 1.39 -6.35 11.88
CA ASN A 202 0.71 -6.86 13.07
C ASN A 202 1.07 -8.34 13.29
N PRO A 203 1.31 -8.78 14.54
CA PRO A 203 1.61 -10.19 14.85
C PRO A 203 0.35 -11.08 14.90
N PHE A 204 -0.77 -10.61 14.36
CA PHE A 204 -2.06 -11.29 14.38
C PHE A 204 -2.85 -11.01 13.10
N LEU A 205 -3.82 -11.89 12.81
CA LEU A 205 -4.82 -11.67 11.78
C LEU A 205 -6.05 -11.01 12.39
N GLY A 206 -6.46 -9.86 11.85
CA GLY A 206 -7.70 -9.19 12.28
C GLY A 206 -8.93 -9.85 11.66
N ARG A 207 -10.08 -9.80 12.36
CA ARG A 207 -11.37 -10.13 11.76
C ARG A 207 -12.49 -9.24 12.27
N ILE A 208 -13.42 -8.89 11.39
CA ILE A 208 -14.65 -8.13 11.70
C ILE A 208 -15.85 -8.99 11.29
N LYS A 209 -16.90 -9.03 12.12
CA LYS A 209 -18.16 -9.69 11.76
C LYS A 209 -19.00 -8.75 10.87
N LEU A 210 -19.49 -9.25 9.74
CA LEU A 210 -20.25 -8.49 8.74
C LEU A 210 -21.77 -8.57 8.91
#